data_AF-A0A353GYH5-F1
#
_entry.id   AF-A0A353GYH5-F1
#
_cell.length_a   1.000
_cell.length_b   1.000
_cell.length_c   1.000
_cell.angle_alpha   90.00
_cell.angle_beta   90.00
_cell.angle_gamma   90.00
#
_symmetry.space_group_name_H-M   'P 1'
#
loop_
_entity.id
_entity.type
_entity.pdbx_description
1 polymer ?
#
loop_
_entity_poly.entity_id
_entity_poly.type
_entity_poly.pdbx_seq_one_letter_code
_entity_poly.pdbx_strand_id
1 'polypeptide(L)' 'MTTPECFGCGASVPGGMLILGQYLCPSCEEALLKAEVGKLEYQNWIDKCKRFWEKTKIQVKDLKDEA' A
#
# COMPACT_ATOMS: atom_id res chain seq x y z
N MET A 1 -6.07 -15.48 16.69
CA MET A 1 -6.29 -14.90 15.36
C MET A 1 -5.39 -13.68 15.27
N THR A 2 -4.32 -13.73 14.49
CA THR A 2 -3.35 -12.61 14.40
C THR A 2 -3.91 -11.60 13.40
N THR A 3 -4.36 -10.45 13.88
CA THR A 3 -4.79 -9.35 13.00
C THR A 3 -3.55 -8.83 12.26
N PRO A 4 -3.55 -8.85 10.92
CA PRO A 4 -2.38 -8.45 10.15
C PRO A 4 -2.06 -6.97 10.43
N GLU A 5 -0.77 -6.67 10.53
CA GLU A 5 -0.28 -5.32 10.83
C GLU A 5 -0.37 -4.43 9.59
N CYS A 6 -0.86 -3.20 9.77
CA CYS A 6 -0.94 -2.24 8.67
C CYS A 6 0.47 -1.87 8.19
N PHE A 7 0.75 -2.02 6.90
CA PHE A 7 2.05 -1.65 6.35
C PHE A 7 2.33 -0.13 6.42
N GLY A 8 1.27 0.68 6.49
CA GLY A 8 1.35 2.14 6.51
C GLY A 8 1.71 2.72 7.88
N CYS A 9 1.14 2.16 8.96
CA CYS A 9 1.24 2.68 10.32
C CYS A 9 1.53 1.63 11.42
N GLY A 10 1.60 0.35 11.09
CA GLY A 10 1.82 -0.75 12.04
C GLY A 10 0.59 -1.16 12.85
N ALA A 11 -0.56 -0.52 12.68
CA ALA A 11 -1.75 -0.82 13.47
C ALA A 11 -2.46 -2.10 12.99
N SER A 12 -2.81 -2.97 13.93
CA SER A 12 -3.60 -4.20 13.69
C SER A 12 -5.08 -3.98 14.01
N VAL A 13 -5.73 -3.10 13.25
CA VAL A 13 -7.19 -2.87 13.34
C VAL A 13 -7.93 -3.80 12.39
N PRO A 14 -9.18 -4.20 12.65
CA PRO A 14 -10.01 -4.92 11.69
C PRO A 14 -10.63 -3.98 10.63
N GLY A 15 -11.03 -4.54 9.48
CA GLY A 15 -11.83 -3.81 8.47
C GLY A 15 -11.05 -3.03 7.40
N GLY A 16 -9.75 -3.26 7.26
CA GLY A 16 -8.94 -2.72 6.17
C GLY A 16 -8.85 -3.64 4.95
N MET A 17 -7.99 -3.28 4.01
CA MET A 17 -7.79 -4.00 2.75
C MET A 17 -6.49 -4.81 2.73
N LEU A 18 -6.49 -5.90 1.96
CA LEU A 18 -5.30 -6.71 1.69
C LEU A 18 -4.79 -6.41 0.27
N ILE A 19 -3.60 -5.85 0.16
CA ILE A 19 -2.92 -5.53 -1.10
C ILE A 19 -1.68 -6.41 -1.18
N LEU A 20 -1.64 -7.33 -2.15
CA LEU A 20 -0.46 -8.18 -2.40
C LEU A 20 0.03 -8.97 -1.16
N GLY A 21 -0.90 -9.40 -0.31
CA GLY A 21 -0.60 -10.10 0.95
C GLY A 21 -0.12 -9.20 2.09
N GLN A 22 -0.15 -7.88 1.92
CA GLN A 22 0.07 -6.89 2.98
C GLN A 22 -1.25 -6.25 3.37
N TYR A 23 -1.41 -5.94 4.66
CA TYR A 23 -2.62 -5.32 5.17
C TYR A 23 -2.49 -3.80 5.22
N LEU A 24 -3.54 -3.10 4.84
CA LEU A 24 -3.67 -1.64 4.94
C LEU A 24 -4.92 -1.33 5.76
N CYS A 25 -4.75 -0.63 6.88
CA CYS A 25 -5.88 -0.23 7.71
C CYS A 25 -6.71 0.88 7.04
N PRO A 26 -8.00 1.02 7.40
CA PRO A 26 -8.90 2.01 6.80
C PRO A 26 -8.41 3.46 6.98
N SER A 27 -7.76 3.79 8.10
CA SER A 27 -7.19 5.14 8.29
C SER A 27 -6.04 5.45 7.32
N CYS A 28 -5.22 4.44 7.01
CA CYS A 28 -4.13 4.59 6.06
C CYS A 28 -4.64 4.61 4.61
N GLU A 29 -5.66 3.82 4.32
CA GLU A 29 -6.39 3.88 3.04
C GLU A 29 -6.98 5.28 2.83
N GLU A 30 -7.69 5.82 3.83
CA GLU A 30 -8.24 7.17 3.76
C GLU A 30 -7.14 8.23 3.57
N ALA A 31 -6.02 8.11 4.28
CA ALA A 31 -4.88 9.01 4.12
C ALA A 31 -4.26 8.92 2.72
N LEU A 32 -4.23 7.73 2.12
CA LEU A 32 -3.77 7.51 0.76
C LEU A 32 -4.72 8.15 -0.25
N LEU A 33 -6.04 8.01 -0.06
CA LEU A 33 -7.06 8.63 -0.92
C LEU A 33 -7.07 10.16 -0.81
N LYS A 34 -6.75 10.69 0.38
CA LYS A 34 -6.64 12.14 0.63
C LYS A 34 -5.30 12.73 0.19
N ALA A 35 -4.29 11.90 -0.11
CA ALA A 35 -2.98 12.38 -0.51
C ALA A 35 -3.05 13.03 -1.91
N GLU A 36 -2.86 14.34 -1.97
CA GLU A 36 -2.81 15.06 -3.24
C GLU A 36 -1.54 14.77 -4.02
N VAL A 37 -1.70 14.52 -5.32
CA VAL A 37 -0.59 14.28 -6.25
C VAL A 37 0.33 15.50 -6.26
N GLY A 38 1.63 15.25 -6.06
CA GLY A 38 2.65 16.30 -5.99
C GLY A 38 2.99 16.75 -4.57
N LYS A 39 2.25 16.33 -3.55
CA LYS A 39 2.63 16.54 -2.15
C LYS A 39 3.61 15.47 -1.66
N LEU A 40 4.35 15.81 -0.62
CA LEU A 40 5.34 14.94 0.02
C LEU A 40 4.69 13.65 0.59
N GLU A 41 3.45 13.74 1.06
CA GLU A 41 2.67 12.59 1.54
C GLU A 41 2.42 11.55 0.43
N TYR A 42 2.12 12.02 -0.78
CA TYR A 42 1.94 11.15 -1.94
C TYR A 42 3.26 10.47 -2.35
N GLN A 43 4.37 11.19 -2.33
CA GLN A 43 5.70 10.61 -2.57
C GLN A 43 6.05 9.56 -1.52
N ASN A 44 5.76 9.82 -0.24
CA ASN A 44 5.98 8.85 0.84
C ASN A 44 5.14 7.57 0.64
N TRP A 45 3.90 7.71 0.17
CA TRP A 45 3.05 6.57 -0.18
C TRP A 45 3.61 5.78 -1.37
N ILE A 46 4.09 6.44 -2.41
CA ILE A 46 4.77 5.79 -3.53
C ILE A 46 6.01 5.02 -3.05
N ASP A 47 6.84 5.62 -2.21
CA ASP A 47 8.07 4.99 -1.70
C ASP A 47 7.74 3.74 -0.87
N LYS A 48 6.71 3.83 -0.02
CA LYS A 48 6.15 2.69 0.70
C LYS A 48 5.72 1.60 -0.28
N CYS A 49 4.82 1.90 -1.23
CA CYS A 49 4.34 0.94 -2.23
C CYS A 49 5.46 0.29 -3.05
N LYS A 50 6.48 1.06 -3.47
CA LYS A 50 7.65 0.54 -4.19
C LYS A 50 8.43 -0.48 -3.37
N ARG A 51 8.72 -0.19 -2.10
CA ARG A 51 9.41 -1.13 -1.20
C ARG A 51 8.63 -2.42 -1.03
N PHE A 52 7.30 -2.36 -1.02
CA PHE A 52 6.46 -3.56 -1.00
C PHE A 52 6.54 -4.33 -2.31
N TRP A 53 6.42 -3.67 -3.46
CA TRP A 53 6.56 -4.32 -4.76
C TRP A 53 7.91 -5.02 -4.95
N GLU A 54 9.00 -4.41 -4.51
CA GLU A 54 10.33 -5.02 -4.52
C GLU A 54 10.39 -6.29 -3.65
N LYS A 55 9.79 -6.26 -2.45
CA LYS A 55 9.68 -7.44 -1.57
C LYS A 55 8.85 -8.55 -2.18
N THR A 56 7.73 -8.21 -2.83
CA THR A 56 6.81 -9.20 -3.42
C THR A 56 7.30 -9.72 -4.78
N LYS A 57 8.43 -9.22 -5.30
CA LYS A 57 9.01 -9.58 -6.61
C LYS A 57 8.03 -9.45 -7.78
N ILE A 58 7.10 -8.50 -7.70
CA ILE A 58 6.16 -8.26 -8.81
C ILE A 58 6.92 -7.54 -9.91
N GLN A 59 7.20 -8.26 -10.99
CA GLN A 59 7.77 -7.69 -12.20
C GLN A 59 6.66 -6.84 -12.85
N VAL A 60 6.68 -5.52 -12.64
CA VAL A 60 5.75 -4.57 -13.30
C VAL A 60 5.85 -4.64 -14.84
N LYS A 61 6.86 -5.33 -15.39
CA LYS A 61 6.97 -5.68 -16.81
C LYS A 61 5.80 -6.54 -17.33
N ASP A 62 5.06 -7.24 -16.47
CA ASP A 62 3.90 -8.06 -16.87
C ASP A 62 2.60 -7.25 -17.07
N LEU A 63 2.56 -5.96 -16.68
CA LEU A 63 1.35 -5.13 -16.77
C LEU A 63 1.29 -4.29 -18.07
N LYS A 64 2.21 -4.50 -19.01
CA LYS A 64 2.36 -3.69 -20.22
C LYS A 64 1.73 -4.28 -21.49
N ASP A 65 0.96 -5.36 -21.38
CA ASP A 65 0.45 -6.11 -22.54
C ASP A 65 -1.08 -6.13 -22.61
N GLU A 66 -1.76 -5.02 -22.31
CA GLU A 66 -3.15 -4.81 -22.75
C GLU A 66 -3.32 -3.32 -23.11
N ALA A 67 -2.85 -2.96 -24.31
CA ALA A 67 -3.12 -1.69 -24.98
C ALA A 67 -3.78 -1.95 -26.33
#